data_AF-A0A7Z9VL72-F1
#
_entry.id   AF-A0A7Z9VL72-F1
#
_cell.length_a   1.000
_cell.length_b   1.000
_cell.length_c   1.000
_cell.angle_alpha   90.00
_cell.angle_beta   90.00
_cell.angle_gamma   90.00
#
_symmetry.space_group_name_H-M   'P 1'
#
loop_
_entity.id
_entity.type
_entity.pdbx_description
1 polymer ?
#
loop_
_entity_poly.entity_id
_entity_poly.type
_entity_poly.pdbx_seq_one_letter_code
_entity_poly.pdbx_strand_id
1 'polypeptide(L)'
;MKRLLTLLFFFCCLQAEIVYESGDIVEFFGGNAPGSTYDNWVSHVTEGIAREGYNDYGPEWLDVQTSGFGNHKKLSEFSQTLVYWETILSRFVNGDTTLVDSLLQDSLDSFFYELVIFEDTTLNKTFHMLREQIDSSFIDENQIVVPEDDVIGSFRNSWGLYMINPNAAREQVLIQVPHPCDDFIAPYIALDFFLEIDAFGFMINGTGREVAWSEVGTYTNSKSHSDPTRYDYTVFQKFQEAVTDPLMNTDPHWPLVFAVHSFDNGSHATRFSVILAAGGQNTFTTKPIRDITDDHFDLINFTDEFPIAEDQFGNPEPLHVTEYYEAYYDDVFYYDNGSEEFPIRKSTSLNGISTGVQMVDLQSQVNGLSVYEPWIHVEMDEKPMLFDSTGISDETVYSEGIYPTGVHNFTIIRDYYQPFIQAVETYLTHWETVPDLTPPDSINYLMAYNVENIERVYLTWLPEYDTNFKTVEIQLDLDSISINSPILDFNDYSSLQYMRLNNQTILGVNNSEPWFFRIRARDYFDNVGPWSVTVSNILPGHSPPDTLLMFNENTIIESILDEDIDVEDYSIDTTTALPGTSPSLALF
;
A
#
# COMPACT_ATOMS: atom_id res chain seq x y z
N MET A 1 -7.02 68.40 -35.57
CA MET A 1 -7.94 67.28 -35.29
C MET A 1 -7.08 66.05 -35.05
N LYS A 2 -7.26 65.44 -33.87
CA LYS A 2 -6.34 64.49 -33.25
C LYS A 2 -6.29 63.17 -34.02
N ARG A 3 -5.07 62.65 -34.20
CA ARG A 3 -4.78 61.25 -34.53
C ARG A 3 -5.33 60.38 -33.38
N LEU A 4 -6.18 59.42 -33.71
CA LEU A 4 -6.51 58.32 -32.79
C LEU A 4 -5.67 57.12 -33.26
N LEU A 5 -4.66 56.77 -32.47
CA LEU A 5 -4.01 55.47 -32.52
C LEU A 5 -5.04 54.43 -32.08
N THR A 6 -5.30 53.43 -32.91
CA THR A 6 -5.94 52.19 -32.46
C THR A 6 -4.83 51.29 -31.93
N LEU A 7 -4.66 51.26 -30.60
CA LEU A 7 -3.88 50.21 -29.94
C LEU A 7 -4.74 48.93 -29.99
N LEU A 8 -4.33 47.93 -30.77
CA LEU A 8 -4.77 46.56 -30.56
C LEU A 8 -3.95 46.02 -29.38
N PHE A 9 -4.51 46.04 -28.18
CA PHE A 9 -4.02 45.20 -27.09
C PHE A 9 -4.50 43.78 -27.41
N PHE A 10 -3.60 42.91 -27.86
CA PHE A 10 -3.77 41.47 -27.70
C PHE A 10 -3.67 41.19 -26.20
N PHE A 11 -4.82 41.16 -25.52
CA PHE A 11 -4.90 40.41 -24.28
C PHE A 11 -4.88 38.94 -24.69
N CYS A 12 -3.74 38.27 -24.51
CA CYS A 12 -3.76 36.82 -24.31
C CYS A 12 -4.43 36.61 -22.96
N CYS A 13 -5.76 36.46 -22.95
CA CYS A 13 -6.42 35.84 -21.83
C CYS A 13 -6.04 34.36 -21.90
N LEU A 14 -5.27 33.89 -20.92
CA LEU A 14 -5.18 32.46 -20.66
C LEU A 14 -6.61 32.00 -20.36
N GLN A 15 -7.11 31.03 -21.12
CA GLN A 15 -8.37 30.35 -20.84
C GLN A 15 -8.01 28.90 -20.58
N ALA A 16 -8.47 28.33 -19.46
CA ALA A 16 -8.50 26.89 -19.32
C ALA A 16 -9.67 26.46 -20.20
N GLU A 17 -9.43 25.63 -21.17
CA GLU A 17 -10.47 24.92 -21.92
C GLU A 17 -10.08 23.45 -21.78
N ILE A 18 -11.06 22.54 -21.81
CA ILE A 18 -10.76 21.12 -21.89
C ILE A 18 -9.82 20.91 -23.10
N VAL A 19 -8.59 20.51 -22.82
CA VAL A 19 -7.59 20.27 -23.85
C VAL A 19 -7.79 18.86 -24.37
N TYR A 20 -7.92 18.71 -25.69
CA TYR A 20 -8.05 17.40 -26.32
C TYR A 20 -6.76 17.10 -27.05
N GLU A 21 -6.08 16.05 -26.63
CA GLU A 21 -4.81 15.59 -27.22
C GLU A 21 -4.93 14.12 -27.61
N SER A 22 -4.09 13.70 -28.55
CA SER A 22 -4.04 12.31 -28.99
C SER A 22 -2.60 11.91 -29.29
N GLY A 23 -2.16 10.74 -28.81
CA GLY A 23 -0.78 10.30 -28.97
C GLY A 23 -0.54 8.95 -28.31
N ASP A 24 0.71 8.65 -28.01
CA ASP A 24 1.09 7.54 -27.13
C ASP A 24 1.34 8.12 -25.74
N ILE A 25 0.66 7.61 -24.72
CA ILE A 25 0.75 8.12 -23.34
C ILE A 25 2.14 7.92 -22.75
N VAL A 26 2.85 6.85 -23.16
CA VAL A 26 4.23 6.56 -22.74
C VAL A 26 5.17 7.63 -23.31
N GLU A 27 4.96 8.02 -24.56
CA GLU A 27 5.72 9.10 -25.20
C GLU A 27 5.33 10.49 -24.66
N PHE A 28 4.07 10.74 -24.28
CA PHE A 28 3.71 11.99 -23.61
C PHE A 28 4.42 12.11 -22.26
N PHE A 29 4.45 11.02 -21.51
CA PHE A 29 5.00 11.01 -20.16
C PHE A 29 6.52 11.13 -20.14
N GLY A 30 7.22 10.44 -21.05
CA GLY A 30 8.68 10.34 -21.01
C GLY A 30 9.37 10.40 -22.37
N GLY A 31 8.70 10.81 -23.44
CA GLY A 31 9.27 10.72 -24.79
C GLY A 31 8.80 11.85 -25.71
N ASN A 32 8.57 11.54 -26.98
CA ASN A 32 8.18 12.53 -27.98
C ASN A 32 6.75 12.32 -28.45
N ALA A 33 5.85 13.20 -28.02
CA ALA A 33 4.43 13.18 -28.34
C ALA A 33 4.04 14.47 -29.07
N PRO A 34 4.25 14.57 -30.39
CA PRO A 34 4.01 15.80 -31.15
C PRO A 34 2.52 16.20 -31.27
N GLY A 35 1.62 15.33 -30.81
CA GLY A 35 0.18 15.59 -30.69
C GLY A 35 -0.21 16.33 -29.40
N SER A 36 0.75 16.54 -28.49
CA SER A 36 0.56 17.22 -27.21
C SER A 36 1.13 18.63 -27.20
N THR A 37 0.62 19.46 -26.30
CA THR A 37 1.07 20.84 -26.10
C THR A 37 2.53 20.90 -25.63
N TYR A 38 2.93 19.92 -24.82
CA TYR A 38 4.30 19.55 -24.48
C TYR A 38 4.34 18.03 -24.24
N ASP A 39 5.53 17.45 -24.26
CA ASP A 39 5.78 16.03 -24.06
C ASP A 39 6.94 15.84 -23.06
N ASN A 40 7.39 14.60 -22.86
CA ASN A 40 8.37 14.24 -21.85
C ASN A 40 8.11 14.90 -20.48
N TRP A 41 6.89 14.74 -19.95
CA TRP A 41 6.47 15.36 -18.70
C TRP A 41 7.48 15.20 -17.55
N VAL A 42 8.13 14.03 -17.44
CA VAL A 42 9.12 13.74 -16.39
C VAL A 42 10.31 14.70 -16.46
N SER A 43 10.80 15.01 -17.66
CA SER A 43 11.92 15.95 -17.85
C SER A 43 11.62 17.40 -17.45
N HIS A 44 10.35 17.74 -17.19
CA HIS A 44 9.94 19.08 -16.75
C HIS A 44 9.79 19.22 -15.24
N VAL A 45 9.96 18.12 -14.50
CA VAL A 45 9.85 18.08 -13.03
C VAL A 45 10.80 19.09 -12.39
N THR A 46 10.34 19.77 -11.35
CA THR A 46 11.13 20.80 -10.68
C THR A 46 12.23 20.20 -9.82
N GLU A 47 13.44 20.72 -9.98
CA GLU A 47 14.66 20.16 -9.42
C GLU A 47 15.27 21.01 -8.32
N GLY A 48 16.04 20.37 -7.44
CA GLY A 48 16.77 21.06 -6.40
C GLY A 48 17.78 20.19 -5.70
N ILE A 49 18.87 20.83 -5.26
CA ILE A 49 19.91 20.23 -4.44
C ILE A 49 20.02 21.05 -3.16
N ALA A 50 19.63 20.46 -2.03
CA ALA A 50 19.79 21.05 -0.71
C ALA A 50 21.17 20.75 -0.13
N ARG A 51 21.73 19.57 -0.44
CA ARG A 51 23.10 19.20 -0.09
C ARG A 51 23.70 18.26 -1.13
N GLU A 52 24.77 18.71 -1.77
CA GLU A 52 25.56 17.92 -2.71
C GLU A 52 25.95 16.54 -2.15
N GLY A 53 25.67 15.49 -2.93
CA GLY A 53 25.93 14.09 -2.60
C GLY A 53 25.15 13.55 -1.40
N TYR A 54 23.98 14.12 -1.07
CA TYR A 54 23.12 13.60 -0.02
C TYR A 54 22.18 12.50 -0.52
N ASN A 55 21.41 12.78 -1.57
CA ASN A 55 20.63 11.79 -2.31
C ASN A 55 21.36 11.44 -3.62
N ASP A 56 21.07 10.26 -4.15
CA ASP A 56 21.44 9.86 -5.49
C ASP A 56 20.31 10.27 -6.46
N TYR A 57 20.67 10.69 -7.66
CA TYR A 57 19.73 11.06 -8.73
C TYR A 57 20.02 10.28 -10.02
N GLY A 58 20.87 9.25 -9.93
CA GLY A 58 21.34 8.48 -11.06
C GLY A 58 22.63 9.03 -11.68
N PRO A 59 23.06 8.44 -12.81
CA PRO A 59 24.30 8.84 -13.46
C PRO A 59 24.28 10.28 -13.98
N GLU A 60 25.30 11.08 -13.68
CA GLU A 60 25.41 12.49 -14.11
C GLU A 60 25.37 12.70 -15.64
N TRP A 61 25.59 11.66 -16.45
CA TRP A 61 25.49 11.74 -17.91
C TRP A 61 24.08 11.42 -18.43
N LEU A 62 23.20 10.92 -17.56
CA LEU A 62 21.82 10.58 -17.89
C LEU A 62 20.95 11.82 -17.71
N ASP A 63 20.86 12.36 -16.49
CA ASP A 63 20.11 13.58 -16.21
C ASP A 63 20.77 14.28 -15.02
N VAL A 64 21.09 15.57 -15.15
CA VAL A 64 21.85 16.28 -14.12
C VAL A 64 20.89 17.07 -13.27
N GLN A 65 20.70 16.67 -12.02
CA GLN A 65 19.91 17.49 -11.10
C GLN A 65 20.54 18.87 -10.89
N THR A 66 19.79 19.92 -11.18
CA THR A 66 20.19 21.31 -10.98
C THR A 66 19.31 22.01 -9.94
N SER A 67 19.67 23.23 -9.57
CA SER A 67 18.83 24.11 -8.73
C SER A 67 18.42 25.32 -9.55
N GLY A 68 17.12 25.61 -9.59
CA GLY A 68 16.57 26.75 -10.33
C GLY A 68 15.78 26.37 -11.59
N PHE A 69 15.67 25.08 -11.91
CA PHE A 69 14.73 24.58 -12.91
C PHE A 69 13.36 24.32 -12.26
N GLY A 70 12.41 25.24 -12.51
CA GLY A 70 11.07 25.24 -11.92
C GLY A 70 10.97 25.91 -10.54
N ASN A 71 9.79 25.82 -9.93
CA ASN A 71 9.54 26.34 -8.57
C ASN A 71 8.43 25.56 -7.84
N HIS A 72 8.60 25.32 -6.54
CA HIS A 72 7.57 24.67 -5.72
C HIS A 72 6.76 25.65 -4.87
N LYS A 73 5.43 25.63 -5.02
CA LYS A 73 4.52 26.43 -4.19
C LYS A 73 3.99 25.64 -2.99
N LYS A 74 4.67 25.79 -1.86
CA LYS A 74 4.25 25.24 -0.57
C LYS A 74 2.87 25.78 -0.16
N LEU A 75 1.93 24.86 0.11
CA LEU A 75 0.62 25.17 0.69
C LEU A 75 0.67 25.11 2.22
N SER A 76 -0.40 25.48 2.93
CA SER A 76 -0.44 25.45 4.39
C SER A 76 -1.68 24.75 4.92
N GLU A 77 -1.65 24.39 6.20
CA GLU A 77 -2.85 24.03 6.95
C GLU A 77 -3.94 25.10 6.75
N PHE A 78 -5.17 24.66 6.52
CA PHE A 78 -6.34 25.51 6.21
C PHE A 78 -6.23 26.36 4.93
N SER A 79 -5.34 25.99 4.01
CA SER A 79 -5.26 26.64 2.71
C SER A 79 -6.58 26.54 1.95
N GLN A 80 -7.15 27.69 1.56
CA GLN A 80 -8.33 27.73 0.69
C GLN A 80 -8.04 27.11 -0.68
N THR A 81 -6.77 27.10 -1.11
CA THR A 81 -6.33 26.40 -2.32
C THR A 81 -6.55 24.89 -2.18
N LEU A 82 -6.23 24.29 -1.03
CA LEU A 82 -6.47 22.86 -0.81
C LEU A 82 -7.96 22.52 -0.81
N VAL A 83 -8.79 23.34 -0.17
CA VAL A 83 -10.26 23.16 -0.18
C VAL A 83 -10.83 23.24 -1.60
N TYR A 84 -10.27 24.13 -2.43
CA TYR A 84 -10.69 24.27 -3.82
C TYR A 84 -10.23 23.06 -4.65
N TRP A 85 -9.01 22.57 -4.43
CA TRP A 85 -8.50 21.33 -5.02
C TRP A 85 -9.31 20.11 -4.63
N GLU A 86 -9.71 19.97 -3.37
CA GLU A 86 -10.59 18.88 -2.91
C GLU A 86 -11.88 18.82 -3.75
N THR A 87 -12.46 19.99 -4.05
CA THR A 87 -13.65 20.07 -4.94
C THR A 87 -13.30 19.69 -6.38
N ILE A 88 -12.18 20.16 -6.92
CA ILE A 88 -11.73 19.80 -8.28
C ILE A 88 -11.52 18.28 -8.39
N LEU A 89 -10.76 17.69 -7.47
CA LEU A 89 -10.35 16.28 -7.50
C LEU A 89 -11.55 15.37 -7.31
N SER A 90 -12.46 15.70 -6.37
CA SER A 90 -13.71 14.96 -6.22
C SER A 90 -14.55 14.96 -7.50
N ARG A 91 -14.63 16.08 -8.23
CA ARG A 91 -15.36 16.15 -9.51
C ARG A 91 -14.62 15.43 -10.64
N PHE A 92 -13.30 15.51 -10.63
CA PHE A 92 -12.43 14.86 -11.60
C PHE A 92 -12.53 13.34 -11.53
N VAL A 93 -12.38 12.76 -10.34
CA VAL A 93 -12.55 11.32 -10.08
C VAL A 93 -13.95 10.84 -10.47
N ASN A 94 -14.98 11.66 -10.25
CA ASN A 94 -16.36 11.36 -10.66
C ASN A 94 -16.63 11.59 -12.16
N GLY A 95 -15.64 11.98 -12.97
CA GLY A 95 -15.78 12.20 -14.41
C GLY A 95 -16.56 13.46 -14.81
N ASP A 96 -16.81 14.40 -13.90
CA ASP A 96 -17.48 15.67 -14.20
C ASP A 96 -16.51 16.69 -14.82
N THR A 97 -16.10 16.41 -16.05
CA THR A 97 -15.13 17.21 -16.82
C THR A 97 -15.58 18.66 -17.05
N THR A 98 -16.89 18.90 -17.11
CA THR A 98 -17.44 20.24 -17.33
C THR A 98 -17.28 21.13 -16.10
N LEU A 99 -17.57 20.59 -14.91
CA LEU A 99 -17.38 21.35 -13.68
C LEU A 99 -15.90 21.53 -13.34
N VAL A 100 -15.08 20.51 -13.58
CA VAL A 100 -13.62 20.60 -13.40
C VAL A 100 -13.03 21.72 -14.25
N ASP A 101 -13.35 21.76 -15.55
CA ASP A 101 -12.90 22.83 -16.45
C ASP A 101 -13.33 24.22 -15.95
N SER A 102 -14.60 24.36 -15.52
CA SER A 102 -15.09 25.63 -14.96
C SER A 102 -14.31 26.08 -13.71
N LEU A 103 -13.94 25.14 -12.83
CA LEU A 103 -13.18 25.45 -11.62
C LEU A 103 -11.71 25.81 -11.93
N LEU A 104 -11.11 25.15 -12.93
CA LEU A 104 -9.77 25.47 -13.40
C LEU A 104 -9.74 26.83 -14.13
N GLN A 105 -10.76 27.16 -14.91
CA GLN A 105 -10.93 28.49 -15.51
C GLN A 105 -10.93 29.61 -14.46
N ASP A 106 -11.66 29.41 -13.36
CA ASP A 106 -11.75 30.37 -12.25
C ASP A 106 -10.41 30.57 -11.51
N SER A 107 -9.48 29.62 -11.63
CA SER A 107 -8.23 29.57 -10.84
C SER A 107 -6.95 29.55 -11.68
N LEU A 108 -7.04 29.63 -13.01
CA LEU A 108 -5.94 29.43 -13.95
C LEU A 108 -4.72 30.30 -13.68
N ASP A 109 -4.91 31.59 -13.43
CA ASP A 109 -3.80 32.53 -13.13
C ASP A 109 -3.02 32.13 -11.86
N SER A 110 -3.65 31.36 -10.96
CA SER A 110 -3.09 31.00 -9.66
C SER A 110 -2.61 29.55 -9.57
N PHE A 111 -3.25 28.63 -10.30
CA PHE A 111 -2.95 27.21 -10.29
C PHE A 111 -2.14 26.80 -11.51
N PHE A 112 -2.39 27.41 -12.67
CA PHE A 112 -1.70 27.05 -13.91
C PHE A 112 -1.94 25.59 -14.34
N TYR A 113 -3.03 24.97 -13.87
CA TYR A 113 -3.45 23.61 -14.25
C TYR A 113 -4.54 23.64 -15.32
N GLU A 114 -4.56 22.59 -16.13
CA GLU A 114 -5.56 22.34 -17.15
C GLU A 114 -6.09 20.90 -17.05
N LEU A 115 -7.31 20.71 -17.54
CA LEU A 115 -7.90 19.37 -17.73
C LEU A 115 -7.62 18.93 -19.16
N VAL A 116 -6.97 17.78 -19.31
CA VAL A 116 -6.68 17.15 -20.60
C VAL A 116 -7.49 15.88 -20.74
N ILE A 117 -8.11 15.70 -21.90
CA ILE A 117 -8.70 14.44 -22.35
C ILE A 117 -7.74 13.90 -23.42
N PHE A 118 -7.02 12.85 -23.06
CA PHE A 118 -5.97 12.26 -23.90
C PHE A 118 -6.47 10.97 -24.52
N GLU A 119 -6.57 10.95 -25.86
CA GLU A 119 -6.86 9.75 -26.63
C GLU A 119 -5.57 9.01 -26.93
N ASP A 120 -5.33 7.92 -26.20
CA ASP A 120 -4.17 7.06 -26.45
C ASP A 120 -4.40 6.22 -27.71
N THR A 121 -3.49 6.36 -28.67
CA THR A 121 -3.56 5.76 -30.00
C THR A 121 -2.96 4.35 -30.07
N THR A 122 -2.21 3.94 -29.06
CA THR A 122 -1.55 2.62 -28.97
C THR A 122 -2.44 1.61 -28.24
N LEU A 123 -2.96 2.00 -27.08
CA LEU A 123 -3.85 1.23 -26.20
C LEU A 123 -5.32 1.39 -26.59
N ASN A 124 -5.67 2.41 -27.39
CA ASN A 124 -7.05 2.76 -27.72
C ASN A 124 -7.91 2.98 -26.46
N LYS A 125 -7.35 3.73 -25.51
CA LYS A 125 -7.96 4.15 -24.25
C LYS A 125 -8.05 5.68 -24.19
N THR A 126 -8.90 6.19 -23.32
CA THR A 126 -8.98 7.63 -23.03
C THR A 126 -8.59 7.85 -21.59
N PHE A 127 -7.62 8.73 -21.36
CA PHE A 127 -7.21 9.15 -20.03
C PHE A 127 -7.68 10.58 -19.78
N HIS A 128 -8.09 10.88 -18.55
CA HIS A 128 -8.28 12.26 -18.12
C HIS A 128 -7.08 12.66 -17.25
N MET A 129 -6.53 13.85 -17.45
CA MET A 129 -5.34 14.31 -16.75
C MET A 129 -5.54 15.71 -16.19
N LEU A 130 -5.11 15.93 -14.96
CA LEU A 130 -4.86 17.24 -14.39
C LEU A 130 -3.35 17.47 -14.39
N ARG A 131 -2.89 18.36 -15.27
CA ARG A 131 -1.46 18.69 -15.41
C ARG A 131 -1.24 20.19 -15.34
N GLU A 132 -0.05 20.58 -14.93
CA GLU A 132 0.37 21.97 -14.95
C GLU A 132 0.85 22.37 -16.36
N GLN A 133 0.61 23.62 -16.75
CA GLN A 133 1.18 24.21 -17.96
C GLN A 133 2.66 24.53 -17.76
N ILE A 134 3.44 24.47 -18.84
CA ILE A 134 4.88 24.76 -18.81
C ILE A 134 5.15 26.27 -18.79
N ASP A 135 6.01 26.72 -17.86
CA ASP A 135 6.61 28.05 -17.90
C ASP A 135 7.98 27.99 -18.59
N SER A 136 8.00 28.42 -19.86
CA SER A 136 9.21 28.43 -20.70
C SER A 136 10.29 29.43 -20.26
N SER A 137 10.12 30.13 -19.13
CA SER A 137 11.19 30.97 -18.56
C SER A 137 12.22 30.18 -17.74
N PHE A 138 11.89 28.95 -17.36
CA PHE A 138 12.86 27.98 -16.82
C PHE A 138 13.57 27.27 -17.97
N ILE A 139 14.86 27.03 -17.81
CA ILE A 139 15.68 26.27 -18.75
C ILE A 139 16.57 25.38 -17.89
N ASP A 140 16.57 24.09 -18.20
CA ASP A 140 17.56 23.15 -17.70
C ASP A 140 18.71 23.07 -18.69
N GLU A 141 19.91 23.39 -18.22
CA GLU A 141 21.15 23.30 -19.01
C GLU A 141 21.91 22.02 -18.60
N ASN A 142 21.18 20.90 -18.54
CA ASN A 142 21.60 19.55 -18.12
C ASN A 142 23.12 19.32 -18.26
N GLN A 143 23.57 19.04 -19.48
CA GLN A 143 24.97 18.84 -19.78
C GLN A 143 25.49 19.94 -20.70
N ILE A 144 26.38 20.78 -20.18
CA ILE A 144 27.00 21.92 -20.90
C ILE A 144 27.57 21.53 -22.28
N VAL A 145 28.01 20.28 -22.45
CA VAL A 145 28.61 19.77 -23.70
C VAL A 145 27.64 19.04 -24.62
N VAL A 146 26.39 18.80 -24.20
CA VAL A 146 25.32 18.13 -24.95
C VAL A 146 24.06 19.03 -24.97
N PRO A 147 24.02 20.08 -25.80
CA PRO A 147 22.86 20.99 -25.87
C PRO A 147 21.57 20.31 -26.34
N GLU A 148 21.67 19.11 -26.93
CA GLU A 148 20.52 18.30 -27.31
C GLU A 148 19.75 17.73 -26.10
N ASP A 149 20.33 17.78 -24.91
CA ASP A 149 19.75 17.31 -23.64
C ASP A 149 19.10 18.44 -22.83
N ASP A 150 19.21 19.70 -23.28
CA ASP A 150 18.63 20.85 -22.58
C ASP A 150 17.09 20.80 -22.63
N VAL A 151 16.45 21.02 -21.48
CA VAL A 151 14.98 21.05 -21.37
C VAL A 151 14.48 22.49 -21.22
N ILE A 152 13.52 22.89 -22.05
CA ILE A 152 12.93 24.23 -22.00
C ILE A 152 11.58 24.17 -21.30
N GLY A 153 11.53 24.83 -20.14
CA GLY A 153 10.33 25.07 -19.35
C GLY A 153 10.11 24.05 -18.24
N SER A 154 9.51 24.51 -17.14
CA SER A 154 9.21 23.70 -15.96
C SER A 154 7.94 24.23 -15.28
N PHE A 155 7.57 23.62 -14.15
CA PHE A 155 6.39 23.92 -13.38
C PHE A 155 6.62 25.10 -12.40
N ARG A 156 5.55 25.88 -12.16
CA ARG A 156 5.55 27.06 -11.27
C ARG A 156 5.12 26.74 -9.84
N ASN A 157 4.18 25.80 -9.73
CA ASN A 157 3.59 25.36 -8.49
C ASN A 157 4.08 23.95 -8.12
N SER A 158 4.29 23.09 -9.12
CA SER A 158 4.93 21.78 -9.03
C SER A 158 4.23 20.87 -8.03
N TRP A 159 2.90 20.78 -8.15
CA TRP A 159 2.06 19.92 -7.30
C TRP A 159 1.95 18.49 -7.82
N GLY A 160 2.09 18.26 -9.13
CA GLY A 160 2.17 16.93 -9.72
C GLY A 160 1.38 16.76 -11.02
N LEU A 161 1.33 15.53 -11.48
CA LEU A 161 0.43 15.07 -12.54
C LEU A 161 -0.51 14.03 -11.94
N TYR A 162 -1.80 14.20 -12.22
CA TYR A 162 -2.84 13.29 -11.77
C TYR A 162 -3.60 12.78 -12.99
N MET A 163 -3.61 11.46 -13.18
CA MET A 163 -4.30 10.81 -14.28
C MET A 163 -5.36 9.86 -13.73
N ILE A 164 -6.50 9.80 -14.41
CA ILE A 164 -7.47 8.72 -14.22
C ILE A 164 -7.76 8.04 -15.56
N ASN A 165 -8.01 6.75 -15.50
CA ASN A 165 -8.60 5.96 -16.56
C ASN A 165 -10.10 5.78 -16.26
N PRO A 166 -11.00 6.56 -16.91
CA PRO A 166 -12.43 6.52 -16.60
C PRO A 166 -13.11 5.18 -16.95
N ASN A 167 -12.44 4.31 -17.70
CA ASN A 167 -12.93 2.98 -18.07
C ASN A 167 -11.99 1.87 -17.56
N ALA A 168 -11.25 2.13 -16.49
CA ALA A 168 -10.39 1.15 -15.85
C ALA A 168 -11.16 -0.11 -15.47
N ALA A 169 -10.59 -1.29 -15.73
CA ALA A 169 -11.07 -2.54 -15.17
C ALA A 169 -10.93 -2.57 -13.63
N ARG A 170 -9.93 -1.85 -13.10
CA ARG A 170 -9.57 -1.87 -11.67
C ARG A 170 -9.76 -0.52 -11.01
N GLU A 171 -11.03 -0.18 -10.79
CA GLU A 171 -11.49 1.05 -10.10
C GLU A 171 -10.87 1.24 -8.71
N GLN A 172 -10.42 0.16 -8.09
CA GLN A 172 -9.86 0.11 -6.75
C GLN A 172 -8.36 0.42 -6.63
N VAL A 173 -7.64 0.55 -7.74
CA VAL A 173 -6.17 0.64 -7.74
C VAL A 173 -5.67 2.05 -8.04
N LEU A 174 -4.77 2.55 -7.19
CA LEU A 174 -4.05 3.81 -7.34
C LEU A 174 -2.53 3.56 -7.30
N ILE A 175 -1.82 4.04 -8.32
CA ILE A 175 -0.36 4.01 -8.38
C ILE A 175 0.19 5.40 -8.06
N GLN A 176 1.19 5.48 -7.19
CA GLN A 176 1.84 6.76 -6.88
C GLN A 176 3.36 6.73 -6.96
N VAL A 177 3.94 7.86 -7.38
CA VAL A 177 5.38 8.11 -7.44
C VAL A 177 5.69 9.43 -6.70
N PRO A 178 6.09 9.37 -5.42
CA PRO A 178 6.24 10.57 -4.60
C PRO A 178 7.56 11.33 -4.80
N HIS A 179 8.63 10.69 -5.26
CA HIS A 179 9.94 11.33 -5.45
C HIS A 179 10.51 11.08 -6.86
N PRO A 180 9.97 11.74 -7.89
CA PRO A 180 10.36 11.47 -9.28
C PRO A 180 11.84 11.69 -9.61
N CYS A 181 12.54 12.59 -8.89
CA CYS A 181 13.96 12.89 -9.11
C CYS A 181 14.88 11.95 -8.31
N ASP A 182 14.51 11.69 -7.05
CA ASP A 182 15.30 10.85 -6.14
C ASP A 182 15.14 9.36 -6.46
N ASP A 183 13.96 8.96 -6.96
CA ASP A 183 13.59 7.59 -7.27
C ASP A 183 13.53 7.44 -8.82
N PHE A 184 14.63 7.71 -9.54
CA PHE A 184 14.61 8.12 -10.95
C PHE A 184 14.13 7.06 -11.97
N ILE A 185 14.14 5.77 -11.63
CA ILE A 185 13.53 4.73 -12.48
C ILE A 185 12.03 4.56 -12.21
N ALA A 186 11.55 4.98 -11.02
CA ALA A 186 10.19 4.76 -10.56
C ALA A 186 9.12 5.40 -11.47
N PRO A 187 9.28 6.63 -12.02
CA PRO A 187 8.31 7.22 -12.93
C PRO A 187 7.92 6.31 -14.09
N TYR A 188 8.92 5.71 -14.75
CA TYR A 188 8.72 4.94 -15.97
C TYR A 188 8.09 3.57 -15.67
N ILE A 189 8.60 2.86 -14.65
CA ILE A 189 8.06 1.56 -14.25
C ILE A 189 6.64 1.71 -13.67
N ALA A 190 6.38 2.77 -12.90
CA ALA A 190 5.04 3.02 -12.35
C ALA A 190 4.02 3.38 -13.44
N LEU A 191 4.42 4.03 -14.53
CA LEU A 191 3.53 4.25 -15.67
C LEU A 191 3.19 2.92 -16.35
N ASP A 192 4.17 2.07 -16.64
CA ASP A 192 3.92 0.73 -17.18
C ASP A 192 2.98 -0.06 -16.26
N PHE A 193 3.26 0.00 -14.96
CA PHE A 193 2.45 -0.64 -13.94
C PHE A 193 0.99 -0.18 -13.99
N PHE A 194 0.75 1.14 -14.04
CA PHE A 194 -0.59 1.73 -14.16
C PHE A 194 -1.32 1.27 -15.44
N LEU A 195 -0.62 1.24 -16.58
CA LEU A 195 -1.21 0.92 -17.88
C LEU A 195 -1.53 -0.56 -18.03
N GLU A 196 -0.61 -1.43 -17.59
CA GLU A 196 -0.71 -2.88 -17.74
C GLU A 196 -1.79 -3.47 -16.84
N ILE A 197 -1.85 -3.03 -15.58
CA ILE A 197 -2.89 -3.49 -14.66
C ILE A 197 -4.21 -2.75 -14.84
N ASP A 198 -4.32 -1.89 -15.87
CA ASP A 198 -5.52 -1.11 -16.16
C ASP A 198 -6.09 -0.42 -14.90
N ALA A 199 -5.19 0.17 -14.11
CA ALA A 199 -5.53 0.82 -12.85
C ALA A 199 -6.36 2.08 -13.07
N PHE A 200 -7.08 2.49 -12.04
CA PHE A 200 -7.94 3.66 -12.09
C PHE A 200 -7.16 4.97 -12.02
N GLY A 201 -6.27 5.09 -11.04
CA GLY A 201 -5.56 6.33 -10.76
C GLY A 201 -4.04 6.19 -10.88
N PHE A 202 -3.40 7.24 -11.38
CA PHE A 202 -1.96 7.44 -11.32
C PHE A 202 -1.64 8.85 -10.82
N MET A 203 -0.68 8.97 -9.92
CA MET A 203 -0.23 10.26 -9.40
C MET A 203 1.28 10.32 -9.23
N ILE A 204 1.89 11.40 -9.68
CA ILE A 204 3.33 11.63 -9.55
C ILE A 204 3.57 13.05 -9.07
N ASN A 205 4.50 13.20 -8.12
CA ASN A 205 4.82 14.52 -7.58
C ASN A 205 5.51 15.38 -8.65
N GLY A 206 5.33 16.70 -8.61
CA GLY A 206 5.88 17.60 -9.64
C GLY A 206 7.29 18.11 -9.33
N THR A 207 7.91 17.62 -8.26
CA THR A 207 9.13 18.22 -7.70
C THR A 207 10.01 17.22 -6.95
N GLY A 208 11.32 17.44 -6.98
CA GLY A 208 12.28 16.73 -6.15
C GLY A 208 12.18 17.07 -4.66
N ARG A 209 12.69 16.16 -3.82
CA ARG A 209 12.56 16.25 -2.35
C ARG A 209 13.28 17.47 -1.73
N GLU A 210 14.23 18.04 -2.45
CA GLU A 210 15.14 19.06 -1.93
C GLU A 210 14.78 20.49 -2.33
N VAL A 211 13.83 20.66 -3.24
CA VAL A 211 13.40 21.96 -3.79
C VAL A 211 12.93 22.92 -2.70
N ALA A 212 12.11 22.42 -1.77
CA ALA A 212 11.65 23.21 -0.63
C ALA A 212 11.89 22.45 0.66
N TRP A 213 12.58 23.07 1.62
CA TRP A 213 12.83 22.49 2.94
C TRP A 213 12.92 23.59 4.00
N SER A 214 13.07 23.21 5.27
CA SER A 214 13.04 24.18 6.38
C SER A 214 14.15 25.24 6.36
N GLU A 215 15.24 25.02 5.61
CA GLU A 215 16.47 25.83 5.63
C GLU A 215 17.11 26.01 7.02
N VAL A 216 16.77 25.15 7.99
CA VAL A 216 17.31 25.19 9.35
C VAL A 216 18.33 24.07 9.55
N GLY A 217 19.61 24.43 9.69
CA GLY A 217 20.71 23.50 9.90
C GLY A 217 21.06 22.70 8.65
N THR A 218 21.57 21.49 8.80
CA THR A 218 21.86 20.59 7.66
C THR A 218 20.59 19.91 7.16
N TYR A 219 20.47 19.76 5.83
CA TYR A 219 19.37 19.03 5.21
C TYR A 219 19.30 17.58 5.71
N THR A 220 18.07 17.11 5.87
CA THR A 220 17.67 15.71 6.04
C THR A 220 16.30 15.56 5.38
N ASN A 221 15.97 14.38 4.87
CA ASN A 221 14.67 14.14 4.22
C ASN A 221 13.47 14.58 5.11
N SER A 222 13.56 14.39 6.43
CA SER A 222 12.56 14.83 7.41
C SER A 222 12.29 16.35 7.47
N LYS A 223 13.12 17.16 6.81
CA LYS A 223 12.99 18.63 6.77
C LYS A 223 12.41 19.14 5.45
N SER A 224 12.13 18.24 4.51
CA SER A 224 11.51 18.60 3.25
C SER A 224 10.10 19.15 3.44
N HIS A 225 9.73 20.07 2.56
CA HIS A 225 8.42 20.65 2.39
C HIS A 225 7.84 20.37 0.99
N SER A 226 8.67 19.93 0.05
CA SER A 226 8.26 19.49 -1.30
C SER A 226 8.02 17.98 -1.39
N ASP A 227 8.39 17.22 -0.35
CA ASP A 227 8.14 15.79 -0.21
C ASP A 227 6.71 15.52 0.27
N PRO A 228 5.84 14.93 -0.57
CA PRO A 228 4.46 14.68 -0.20
C PRO A 228 4.29 13.57 0.85
N THR A 229 5.30 12.71 1.04
CA THR A 229 5.29 11.65 2.07
C THR A 229 5.58 12.18 3.47
N ARG A 230 6.09 13.42 3.57
CA ARG A 230 6.49 14.06 4.84
C ARG A 230 5.78 15.37 5.12
N TYR A 231 5.07 15.91 4.13
CA TYR A 231 4.34 17.16 4.24
C TYR A 231 2.86 16.97 3.92
N ASP A 232 2.01 17.14 4.93
CA ASP A 232 0.60 16.77 4.89
C ASP A 232 -0.25 17.66 3.97
N TYR A 233 0.17 18.91 3.76
CA TYR A 233 -0.64 19.93 3.11
C TYR A 233 -0.36 19.99 1.61
N THR A 234 -0.63 18.90 0.89
CA THR A 234 -0.33 18.76 -0.54
C THR A 234 -1.59 18.43 -1.36
N VAL A 235 -1.59 18.82 -2.63
CA VAL A 235 -2.61 18.36 -3.60
C VAL A 235 -2.47 16.86 -3.83
N PHE A 236 -1.25 16.34 -3.73
CA PHE A 236 -0.92 14.92 -3.79
C PHE A 236 -1.75 14.10 -2.79
N GLN A 237 -1.72 14.46 -1.50
CA GLN A 237 -2.57 13.82 -0.49
C GLN A 237 -4.07 13.94 -0.81
N LYS A 238 -4.53 15.11 -1.29
CA LYS A 238 -5.94 15.33 -1.63
C LYS A 238 -6.42 14.47 -2.80
N PHE A 239 -5.54 14.13 -3.74
CA PHE A 239 -5.90 13.25 -4.85
C PHE A 239 -6.06 11.80 -4.38
N GLN A 240 -5.17 11.32 -3.51
CA GLN A 240 -5.36 10.01 -2.89
C GLN A 240 -6.72 9.93 -2.18
N GLU A 241 -7.01 10.85 -1.26
CA GLU A 241 -8.29 10.90 -0.54
C GLU A 241 -9.50 10.87 -1.49
N ALA A 242 -9.45 11.66 -2.57
CA ALA A 242 -10.52 11.72 -3.56
C ALA A 242 -10.77 10.38 -4.28
N VAL A 243 -9.73 9.55 -4.44
CA VAL A 243 -9.82 8.20 -5.04
C VAL A 243 -10.18 7.15 -4.00
N THR A 244 -9.57 7.18 -2.81
CA THR A 244 -9.63 6.11 -1.82
C THR A 244 -10.82 6.21 -0.89
N ASP A 245 -11.18 7.40 -0.41
CA ASP A 245 -12.24 7.57 0.59
C ASP A 245 -13.61 7.02 0.13
N PRO A 246 -14.02 7.18 -1.15
CA PRO A 246 -15.28 6.59 -1.62
C PRO A 246 -15.31 5.05 -1.62
N LEU A 247 -14.14 4.40 -1.60
CA LEU A 247 -14.00 2.95 -1.67
C LEU A 247 -13.88 2.29 -0.28
N MET A 248 -13.74 3.08 0.78
CA MET A 248 -13.59 2.54 2.12
C MET A 248 -14.83 1.73 2.54
N ASN A 249 -14.59 0.49 2.96
CA ASN A 249 -15.63 -0.47 3.39
C ASN A 249 -16.61 -0.89 2.27
N THR A 250 -16.32 -0.66 0.99
CA THR A 250 -17.15 -1.16 -0.11
C THR A 250 -16.91 -2.65 -0.37
N ASP A 251 -15.63 -3.05 -0.33
CA ASP A 251 -15.16 -4.41 -0.55
C ASP A 251 -13.93 -4.68 0.34
N PRO A 252 -13.73 -5.91 0.86
CA PRO A 252 -12.59 -6.28 1.71
C PRO A 252 -11.21 -5.84 1.24
N HIS A 253 -10.94 -5.89 -0.07
CA HIS A 253 -9.61 -5.65 -0.64
C HIS A 253 -9.48 -4.21 -1.21
N TRP A 254 -10.43 -3.33 -0.88
CA TRP A 254 -10.53 -2.00 -1.47
C TRP A 254 -10.36 -0.91 -0.40
N PRO A 255 -9.64 0.18 -0.70
CA PRO A 255 -8.84 0.45 -1.90
C PRO A 255 -7.45 -0.21 -1.85
N LEU A 256 -6.73 -0.19 -2.97
CA LEU A 256 -5.36 -0.68 -3.09
C LEU A 256 -4.43 0.41 -3.63
N VAL A 257 -3.42 0.78 -2.84
CA VAL A 257 -2.48 1.85 -3.20
C VAL A 257 -1.05 1.32 -3.25
N PHE A 258 -0.40 1.47 -4.40
CA PHE A 258 1.03 1.16 -4.58
C PHE A 258 1.86 2.44 -4.57
N ALA A 259 2.73 2.56 -3.56
CA ALA A 259 3.77 3.60 -3.50
C ALA A 259 5.06 3.06 -4.12
N VAL A 260 5.38 3.55 -5.31
CA VAL A 260 6.49 3.05 -6.13
C VAL A 260 7.70 3.95 -5.94
N HIS A 261 8.79 3.32 -5.51
CA HIS A 261 10.08 3.93 -5.21
C HIS A 261 11.21 3.16 -5.87
N SER A 262 12.40 3.74 -5.86
CA SER A 262 13.64 3.08 -6.23
C SER A 262 14.78 3.44 -5.28
N PHE A 263 15.85 2.66 -5.32
CA PHE A 263 17.01 2.87 -4.48
C PHE A 263 18.32 2.61 -5.20
N ASP A 264 19.36 3.30 -4.73
CA ASP A 264 20.71 3.18 -5.26
C ASP A 264 21.35 1.84 -4.87
N ASN A 265 21.79 1.09 -5.87
CA ASN A 265 22.47 -0.18 -5.64
C ASN A 265 23.81 0.02 -4.91
N GLY A 266 24.46 1.18 -5.07
CA GLY A 266 25.78 1.47 -4.51
C GLY A 266 25.78 1.50 -2.98
N SER A 267 24.78 2.14 -2.36
CA SER A 267 24.63 2.15 -0.90
C SER A 267 23.84 0.95 -0.35
N HIS A 268 23.20 0.17 -1.24
CA HIS A 268 22.35 -0.98 -0.90
C HIS A 268 22.73 -2.30 -1.60
N ALA A 269 24.00 -2.52 -1.94
CA ALA A 269 24.50 -3.59 -2.84
C ALA A 269 24.21 -5.05 -2.43
N THR A 270 23.57 -5.28 -1.28
CA THR A 270 23.21 -6.63 -0.79
C THR A 270 21.70 -6.87 -0.78
N ARG A 271 20.91 -5.94 -1.32
CA ARG A 271 19.45 -6.03 -1.40
C ARG A 271 19.05 -6.72 -2.71
N PHE A 272 17.91 -7.41 -2.70
CA PHE A 272 17.31 -7.92 -3.94
C PHE A 272 16.49 -6.85 -4.65
N SER A 273 16.11 -7.14 -5.89
CA SER A 273 15.59 -6.17 -6.84
C SER A 273 14.29 -5.52 -6.43
N VAL A 274 13.36 -6.25 -5.82
CA VAL A 274 12.07 -5.72 -5.39
C VAL A 274 11.91 -5.94 -3.89
N ILE A 275 11.56 -4.88 -3.16
CA ILE A 275 11.33 -4.93 -1.72
C ILE A 275 9.89 -4.50 -1.46
N LEU A 276 9.11 -5.40 -0.85
CA LEU A 276 7.69 -5.16 -0.54
C LEU A 276 7.50 -4.92 0.96
N ALA A 277 6.71 -3.91 1.32
CA ALA A 277 6.36 -3.66 2.72
C ALA A 277 5.00 -2.99 2.87
N ALA A 278 4.32 -3.28 3.98
CA ALA A 278 3.14 -2.54 4.44
C ALA A 278 3.51 -1.23 5.18
N GLY A 279 4.72 -0.70 4.96
CA GLY A 279 5.26 0.46 5.67
C GLY A 279 6.31 0.15 6.74
N GLY A 280 7.05 1.18 7.16
CA GLY A 280 8.31 1.04 7.89
C GLY A 280 8.22 0.47 9.31
N GLN A 281 7.02 0.27 9.84
CA GLN A 281 6.78 -0.28 11.19
C GLN A 281 5.75 -1.40 11.20
N ASN A 282 5.05 -1.65 10.09
CA ASN A 282 4.04 -2.71 10.04
C ASN A 282 4.69 -4.05 9.67
N THR A 283 5.14 -4.80 10.68
CA THR A 283 5.62 -6.16 10.45
C THR A 283 4.48 -7.14 10.20
N PHE A 284 3.25 -6.83 10.63
CA PHE A 284 2.09 -7.66 10.31
C PHE A 284 1.60 -7.34 8.90
N THR A 285 2.43 -7.71 7.93
CA THR A 285 2.14 -7.56 6.51
C THR A 285 1.28 -8.72 6.04
N THR A 286 0.16 -8.40 5.40
CA THR A 286 -0.85 -9.35 4.90
C THR A 286 -1.08 -9.15 3.40
N LYS A 287 -2.15 -9.70 2.82
CA LYS A 287 -2.37 -9.63 1.37
C LYS A 287 -2.57 -8.19 0.91
N PRO A 288 -2.05 -7.80 -0.26
CA PRO A 288 -1.53 -8.69 -1.31
C PRO A 288 -0.06 -9.11 -1.10
N ILE A 289 0.68 -8.49 -0.19
CA ILE A 289 2.13 -8.71 -0.06
C ILE A 289 2.44 -10.11 0.47
N ARG A 290 1.67 -10.60 1.45
CA ARG A 290 1.85 -11.93 2.04
C ARG A 290 0.51 -12.54 2.44
N ASP A 291 0.26 -13.77 2.00
CA ASP A 291 -0.78 -14.59 2.56
C ASP A 291 -0.23 -15.27 3.81
N ILE A 292 -0.94 -15.13 4.93
CA ILE A 292 -0.52 -15.67 6.23
C ILE A 292 -1.11 -17.06 6.50
N THR A 293 -1.63 -17.69 5.45
CA THR A 293 -2.16 -19.05 5.40
C THR A 293 -1.37 -19.90 4.40
N ASP A 294 -1.62 -21.20 4.41
CA ASP A 294 -1.00 -22.17 3.50
C ASP A 294 -1.65 -22.15 2.08
N ASP A 295 -2.54 -21.19 1.79
CA ASP A 295 -3.11 -21.01 0.44
C ASP A 295 -2.17 -20.25 -0.50
N HIS A 296 -1.21 -19.49 0.05
CA HIS A 296 -0.17 -18.77 -0.70
C HIS A 296 -0.71 -17.78 -1.76
N PHE A 297 -1.86 -17.14 -1.51
CA PHE A 297 -2.41 -16.15 -2.44
C PHE A 297 -1.79 -14.76 -2.24
N ASP A 298 -0.50 -14.60 -2.56
CA ASP A 298 0.21 -13.33 -2.49
C ASP A 298 1.11 -13.05 -3.70
N LEU A 299 1.50 -11.79 -3.87
CA LEU A 299 2.23 -11.29 -5.03
C LEU A 299 3.48 -12.12 -5.37
N ILE A 300 4.21 -12.58 -4.35
CA ILE A 300 5.44 -13.32 -4.59
C ILE A 300 5.12 -14.73 -5.10
N ASN A 301 4.10 -15.38 -4.54
CA ASN A 301 3.61 -16.68 -5.01
C ASN A 301 2.92 -16.62 -6.39
N PHE A 302 2.39 -15.47 -6.79
CA PHE A 302 1.92 -15.22 -8.16
C PHE A 302 3.04 -14.91 -9.17
N THR A 303 4.29 -14.82 -8.74
CA THR A 303 5.43 -14.67 -9.65
C THR A 303 5.92 -16.04 -10.12
N ASP A 304 6.33 -16.15 -11.39
CA ASP A 304 7.02 -17.34 -11.90
C ASP A 304 8.27 -17.66 -11.04
N GLU A 305 8.56 -18.95 -10.83
CA GLU A 305 9.69 -19.40 -9.98
C GLU A 305 11.04 -18.80 -10.44
N PHE A 306 11.17 -18.58 -11.74
CA PHE A 306 12.32 -17.95 -12.37
C PHE A 306 11.89 -16.70 -13.14
N PRO A 307 11.69 -15.55 -12.47
CA PRO A 307 11.20 -14.33 -13.11
C PRO A 307 12.14 -13.83 -14.23
N ILE A 308 13.43 -14.11 -14.12
CA ILE A 308 14.42 -13.81 -15.16
C ILE A 308 14.99 -15.11 -15.70
N ALA A 309 14.79 -15.36 -16.99
CA ALA A 309 15.25 -16.58 -17.64
C ALA A 309 16.77 -16.60 -17.82
N GLU A 310 17.34 -17.79 -18.02
CA GLU A 310 18.74 -17.97 -18.46
C GLU A 310 18.99 -17.15 -19.74
N ASP A 311 20.16 -16.51 -19.81
CA ASP A 311 20.62 -15.68 -20.94
C ASP A 311 19.75 -14.45 -21.27
N GLN A 312 18.66 -14.16 -20.55
CA GLN A 312 17.79 -13.01 -20.84
C GLN A 312 18.55 -11.67 -20.82
N PHE A 313 19.40 -11.49 -19.82
CA PHE A 313 20.32 -10.34 -19.70
C PHE A 313 21.78 -10.80 -19.71
N GLY A 314 22.09 -11.92 -20.37
CA GLY A 314 23.42 -12.52 -20.36
C GLY A 314 23.81 -13.18 -19.02
N ASN A 315 22.85 -13.40 -18.14
CA ASN A 315 22.99 -14.17 -16.92
C ASN A 315 23.14 -15.67 -17.22
N PRO A 316 24.13 -16.36 -16.64
CA PRO A 316 24.44 -17.75 -16.97
C PRO A 316 23.46 -18.77 -16.36
N GLU A 317 22.68 -18.36 -15.37
CA GLU A 317 21.67 -19.17 -14.69
C GLU A 317 20.40 -18.31 -14.55
N PRO A 318 19.19 -18.90 -14.57
CA PRO A 318 17.97 -18.16 -14.32
C PRO A 318 17.96 -17.60 -12.89
N LEU A 319 17.39 -16.41 -12.71
CA LEU A 319 17.25 -15.80 -11.38
C LEU A 319 16.04 -16.41 -10.69
N HIS A 320 16.23 -17.03 -9.53
CA HIS A 320 15.13 -17.58 -8.74
C HIS A 320 14.36 -16.47 -8.02
N VAL A 321 13.04 -16.64 -7.83
CA VAL A 321 12.15 -15.67 -7.19
C VAL A 321 12.63 -15.20 -5.81
N THR A 322 13.28 -16.08 -5.04
CA THR A 322 13.85 -15.75 -3.72
C THR A 322 15.10 -14.88 -3.77
N GLU A 323 15.70 -14.71 -4.94
CA GLU A 323 16.81 -13.77 -5.20
C GLU A 323 16.33 -12.50 -5.93
N TYR A 324 15.03 -12.44 -6.26
CA TYR A 324 14.39 -11.30 -6.88
C TYR A 324 13.64 -10.43 -5.85
N TYR A 325 12.97 -11.05 -4.87
CA TYR A 325 12.20 -10.35 -3.83
C TYR A 325 12.82 -10.35 -2.43
N GLU A 326 12.62 -9.24 -1.72
CA GLU A 326 12.58 -9.17 -0.26
C GLU A 326 11.20 -8.68 0.21
N ALA A 327 10.82 -9.02 1.44
CA ALA A 327 9.59 -8.50 2.04
C ALA A 327 9.77 -8.14 3.52
N TYR A 328 9.06 -7.13 4.01
CA TYR A 328 9.02 -6.82 5.44
C TYR A 328 7.83 -7.51 6.11
N TYR A 329 8.09 -8.52 6.93
CA TYR A 329 7.03 -9.33 7.56
C TYR A 329 7.43 -9.83 8.95
N ASP A 330 6.46 -10.32 9.72
CA ASP A 330 6.62 -11.02 10.98
C ASP A 330 6.67 -12.54 10.77
N ASP A 331 7.22 -13.32 11.72
CA ASP A 331 7.20 -14.79 11.62
C ASP A 331 7.81 -15.36 10.32
N VAL A 332 7.08 -16.21 9.58
CA VAL A 332 7.53 -16.89 8.35
C VAL A 332 6.84 -16.34 7.10
N PHE A 333 7.50 -16.53 5.96
CA PHE A 333 6.97 -16.23 4.63
C PHE A 333 7.73 -17.08 3.60
N TYR A 334 7.00 -17.86 2.82
CA TYR A 334 7.53 -18.78 1.83
C TYR A 334 6.93 -18.53 0.45
N TYR A 335 7.74 -18.78 -0.57
CA TYR A 335 7.28 -19.10 -1.91
C TYR A 335 7.08 -20.61 -2.03
N ASP A 336 5.91 -21.05 -2.45
CA ASP A 336 5.60 -22.46 -2.69
C ASP A 336 5.45 -22.72 -4.21
N ASN A 337 6.33 -23.56 -4.77
CA ASN A 337 6.24 -23.98 -6.16
C ASN A 337 5.31 -25.21 -6.37
N GLY A 338 4.61 -25.64 -5.32
CA GLY A 338 3.76 -26.83 -5.27
C GLY A 338 4.52 -28.13 -4.96
N SER A 339 5.83 -28.05 -4.68
CA SER A 339 6.67 -29.20 -4.34
C SER A 339 7.65 -28.96 -3.21
N GLU A 340 8.16 -27.74 -3.10
CA GLU A 340 9.08 -27.28 -2.06
C GLU A 340 8.76 -25.82 -1.72
N GLU A 341 8.92 -25.47 -0.44
CA GLU A 341 8.79 -24.11 0.06
C GLU A 341 10.17 -23.45 0.19
N PHE A 342 10.28 -22.22 -0.32
CA PHE A 342 11.49 -21.43 -0.29
C PHE A 342 11.29 -20.17 0.56
N PRO A 343 12.11 -19.94 1.60
CA PRO A 343 11.92 -18.78 2.46
C PRO A 343 12.19 -17.49 1.71
N ILE A 344 11.25 -16.55 1.78
CA ILE A 344 11.46 -15.19 1.29
C ILE A 344 12.39 -14.46 2.26
N ARG A 345 13.31 -13.67 1.72
CA ARG A 345 14.24 -12.92 2.56
C ARG A 345 13.51 -11.77 3.25
N LYS A 346 13.63 -11.72 4.58
CA LYS A 346 13.14 -10.60 5.37
C LYS A 346 13.95 -9.33 5.11
N SER A 347 13.23 -8.28 4.72
CA SER A 347 13.73 -6.93 4.56
C SER A 347 14.11 -6.29 5.91
N THR A 348 15.23 -5.58 5.95
CA THR A 348 15.71 -4.83 7.14
C THR A 348 15.74 -3.31 6.98
N SER A 349 15.54 -2.80 5.76
CA SER A 349 15.57 -1.37 5.40
C SER A 349 14.76 -1.16 4.12
N LEU A 350 14.54 0.10 3.72
CA LEU A 350 13.73 0.42 2.53
C LEU A 350 12.29 -0.13 2.65
N ASN A 351 11.69 0.04 3.83
CA ASN A 351 10.32 -0.41 4.11
C ASN A 351 9.32 0.74 4.07
N GLY A 352 9.72 1.91 3.57
CA GLY A 352 8.99 3.16 3.72
C GLY A 352 9.18 3.84 5.08
N ILE A 353 8.76 5.10 5.17
CA ILE A 353 8.81 5.88 6.41
C ILE A 353 7.57 5.63 7.26
N SER A 354 7.76 5.44 8.56
CA SER A 354 6.67 5.12 9.51
C SER A 354 5.63 6.24 9.69
N THR A 355 5.96 7.45 9.24
CA THR A 355 5.10 8.64 9.32
C THR A 355 4.70 9.11 7.93
N GLY A 356 4.70 8.22 6.94
CA GLY A 356 4.28 8.52 5.57
C GLY A 356 2.84 9.02 5.57
N VAL A 357 2.60 10.25 5.10
CA VAL A 357 1.29 10.91 5.17
C VAL A 357 0.20 10.03 4.55
N GLN A 358 0.42 9.61 3.31
CA GLN A 358 -0.52 8.82 2.52
C GLN A 358 -0.80 7.45 3.14
N MET A 359 0.25 6.78 3.61
CA MET A 359 0.18 5.47 4.26
C MET A 359 -0.62 5.56 5.58
N VAL A 360 -0.26 6.50 6.44
CA VAL A 360 -0.89 6.67 7.76
C VAL A 360 -2.35 7.03 7.61
N ASP A 361 -2.68 7.91 6.67
CA ASP A 361 -4.05 8.26 6.35
C ASP A 361 -4.86 7.00 5.97
N LEU A 362 -4.41 6.24 4.97
CA LEU A 362 -5.11 5.06 4.49
C LEU A 362 -5.22 3.95 5.55
N GLN A 363 -4.13 3.61 6.23
CA GLN A 363 -4.11 2.57 7.26
C GLN A 363 -4.92 2.96 8.51
N SER A 364 -5.15 4.26 8.77
CA SER A 364 -6.01 4.69 9.88
C SER A 364 -7.49 4.39 9.67
N GLN A 365 -7.90 4.12 8.42
CA GLN A 365 -9.28 3.86 8.04
C GLN A 365 -9.62 2.37 8.01
N VAL A 366 -8.62 1.49 8.16
CA VAL A 366 -8.79 0.03 8.24
C VAL A 366 -8.31 -0.51 9.59
N ASN A 367 -8.72 -1.72 9.95
CA ASN A 367 -8.13 -2.41 11.09
C ASN A 367 -6.80 -3.04 10.65
N GLY A 368 -5.68 -2.60 11.23
CA GLY A 368 -4.35 -3.17 10.96
C GLY A 368 -4.15 -4.63 11.38
N LEU A 369 -5.19 -5.30 11.89
CA LEU A 369 -5.22 -6.75 12.15
C LEU A 369 -5.89 -7.56 11.03
N SER A 370 -6.37 -6.88 9.99
CA SER A 370 -6.99 -7.46 8.79
C SER A 370 -6.01 -8.32 8.00
N VAL A 371 -6.54 -9.35 7.31
CA VAL A 371 -5.79 -10.14 6.32
C VAL A 371 -5.56 -9.39 4.99
N TYR A 372 -6.08 -8.17 4.89
CA TYR A 372 -5.87 -7.25 3.77
C TYR A 372 -5.19 -5.96 4.21
N GLU A 373 -4.12 -5.62 3.51
CA GLU A 373 -3.35 -4.41 3.61
C GLU A 373 -3.64 -3.51 2.39
N PRO A 374 -4.21 -2.31 2.60
CA PRO A 374 -4.52 -1.39 1.50
C PRO A 374 -3.28 -0.65 0.96
N TRP A 375 -2.15 -0.64 1.69
CA TRP A 375 -0.93 0.07 1.32
C TRP A 375 0.25 -0.86 0.99
N ILE A 376 0.79 -0.70 -0.22
CA ILE A 376 1.96 -1.45 -0.68
C ILE A 376 3.08 -0.49 -1.01
N HIS A 377 4.12 -0.51 -0.17
CA HIS A 377 5.40 0.13 -0.44
C HIS A 377 6.24 -0.79 -1.33
N VAL A 378 6.68 -0.29 -2.48
CA VAL A 378 7.51 -1.01 -3.45
C VAL A 378 8.80 -0.23 -3.64
N GLU A 379 9.94 -0.88 -3.43
CA GLU A 379 11.27 -0.31 -3.70
C GLU A 379 11.98 -1.17 -4.73
N MET A 380 12.45 -0.53 -5.80
CA MET A 380 13.11 -1.18 -6.92
C MET A 380 14.58 -0.78 -7.00
N ASP A 381 15.46 -1.75 -7.15
CA ASP A 381 16.88 -1.53 -7.35
C ASP A 381 17.11 -0.79 -8.67
N GLU A 382 17.72 0.39 -8.63
CA GLU A 382 18.01 1.20 -9.82
C GLU A 382 18.92 0.44 -10.77
N LYS A 383 19.86 -0.34 -10.23
CA LYS A 383 20.67 -1.24 -11.02
C LYS A 383 20.72 -2.61 -10.36
N PRO A 384 19.81 -3.52 -10.75
CA PRO A 384 19.71 -4.87 -10.21
C PRO A 384 21.07 -5.55 -10.07
N MET A 385 21.31 -6.17 -8.91
CA MET A 385 22.53 -6.96 -8.64
C MET A 385 22.88 -7.98 -9.77
N LEU A 386 21.87 -8.47 -10.50
CA LEU A 386 22.06 -9.31 -11.68
C LEU A 386 22.95 -8.63 -12.73
N PHE A 387 22.73 -7.34 -13.00
CA PHE A 387 23.50 -6.56 -13.98
C PHE A 387 24.95 -6.35 -13.55
N ASP A 388 25.20 -6.16 -12.25
CA ASP A 388 26.57 -6.13 -11.72
C ASP A 388 27.26 -7.49 -11.85
N SER A 389 26.55 -8.58 -11.59
CA SER A 389 27.10 -9.94 -11.67
C SER A 389 27.45 -10.35 -13.11
N THR A 390 26.69 -9.86 -14.09
CA THR A 390 26.89 -10.09 -15.52
C THR A 390 27.86 -9.09 -16.16
N GLY A 391 28.17 -8.00 -15.46
CA GLY A 391 29.09 -6.96 -15.91
C GLY A 391 28.47 -6.00 -16.92
N ILE A 392 27.14 -5.85 -16.92
CA ILE A 392 26.44 -4.83 -17.71
C ILE A 392 26.74 -3.47 -17.08
N SER A 393 27.17 -2.52 -17.92
CA SER A 393 27.50 -1.16 -17.50
C SER A 393 26.26 -0.27 -17.46
N ASP A 394 26.30 0.81 -16.69
CA ASP A 394 25.19 1.76 -16.55
C ASP A 394 24.86 2.40 -17.91
N GLU A 395 25.87 2.65 -18.74
CA GLU A 395 25.70 3.17 -20.10
C GLU A 395 24.88 2.23 -20.98
N THR A 396 24.99 0.92 -20.74
CA THR A 396 24.19 -0.08 -21.44
C THR A 396 22.78 -0.15 -20.84
N VAL A 397 22.64 -0.21 -19.51
CA VAL A 397 21.35 -0.28 -18.81
C VAL A 397 20.45 0.89 -19.22
N TYR A 398 20.99 2.11 -19.25
CA TYR A 398 20.23 3.34 -19.53
C TYR A 398 20.42 3.89 -20.94
N SER A 399 20.93 3.08 -21.88
CA SER A 399 21.10 3.45 -23.29
C SER A 399 21.73 4.83 -23.52
N GLU A 400 22.94 5.04 -22.99
CA GLU A 400 23.67 6.31 -23.08
C GLU A 400 23.70 6.87 -24.51
N GLY A 401 23.47 8.19 -24.64
CA GLY A 401 23.53 8.91 -25.90
C GLY A 401 22.18 9.13 -26.59
N ILE A 402 21.08 8.76 -25.95
CA ILE A 402 19.72 9.15 -26.35
C ILE A 402 19.35 10.41 -25.57
N TYR A 403 19.04 11.49 -26.31
CA TYR A 403 18.72 12.81 -25.75
C TYR A 403 17.48 13.44 -26.42
N PRO A 404 16.70 14.24 -25.68
CA PRO A 404 16.79 14.41 -24.22
C PRO A 404 16.48 13.09 -23.49
N THR A 405 16.93 12.96 -22.26
CA THR A 405 16.65 11.76 -21.46
C THR A 405 15.16 11.53 -21.31
N GLY A 406 14.76 10.26 -21.47
CA GLY A 406 13.37 9.86 -21.43
C GLY A 406 13.20 8.35 -21.39
N VAL A 407 11.98 7.89 -21.60
CA VAL A 407 11.52 6.51 -21.44
C VAL A 407 12.33 5.48 -22.24
N HIS A 408 12.89 5.89 -23.38
CA HIS A 408 13.74 5.03 -24.22
C HIS A 408 15.08 4.70 -23.57
N ASN A 409 15.62 5.59 -22.73
CA ASN A 409 16.79 5.32 -21.91
C ASN A 409 16.53 4.14 -20.96
N PHE A 410 15.30 4.02 -20.44
CA PHE A 410 14.93 3.05 -19.40
C PHE A 410 14.42 1.70 -19.95
N THR A 411 14.61 1.39 -21.23
CA THR A 411 14.04 0.17 -21.85
C THR A 411 14.47 -1.12 -21.15
N ILE A 412 15.76 -1.28 -20.84
CA ILE A 412 16.26 -2.52 -20.20
C ILE A 412 15.74 -2.66 -18.77
N ILE A 413 15.67 -1.57 -18.01
CA ILE A 413 15.18 -1.62 -16.63
C ILE A 413 13.68 -1.88 -16.56
N ARG A 414 12.90 -1.33 -17.50
CA ARG A 414 11.46 -1.61 -17.65
C ARG A 414 11.21 -3.08 -17.97
N ASP A 415 11.97 -3.64 -18.93
CA ASP A 415 11.90 -5.06 -19.26
C ASP A 415 12.26 -5.97 -18.07
N TYR A 416 13.21 -5.55 -17.23
CA TYR A 416 13.64 -6.32 -16.05
C TYR A 416 12.54 -6.40 -14.97
N TYR A 417 11.77 -5.32 -14.76
CA TYR A 417 10.72 -5.28 -13.74
C TYR A 417 9.35 -5.78 -14.21
N GLN A 418 9.23 -6.14 -15.48
CA GLN A 418 8.01 -6.70 -16.04
C GLN A 418 7.42 -7.91 -15.25
N PRO A 419 8.22 -8.86 -14.73
CA PRO A 419 7.68 -9.97 -13.95
C PRO A 419 6.93 -9.54 -12.69
N PHE A 420 7.33 -8.43 -12.06
CA PHE A 420 6.63 -7.88 -10.89
C PHE A 420 5.24 -7.34 -11.29
N ILE A 421 5.18 -6.57 -12.37
CA ILE A 421 3.90 -6.03 -12.89
C ILE A 421 2.95 -7.17 -13.26
N GLN A 422 3.46 -8.22 -13.93
CA GLN A 422 2.68 -9.40 -14.29
C GLN A 422 2.18 -10.20 -13.08
N ALA A 423 2.97 -10.27 -12.00
CA ALA A 423 2.55 -10.93 -10.77
C ALA A 423 1.38 -10.18 -10.10
N VAL A 424 1.43 -8.85 -10.08
CA VAL A 424 0.31 -8.02 -9.59
C VAL A 424 -0.93 -8.18 -10.45
N GLU A 425 -0.77 -8.16 -11.78
CA GLU A 425 -1.87 -8.42 -12.72
C GLU A 425 -2.54 -9.77 -12.42
N THR A 426 -1.72 -10.82 -12.26
CA THR A 426 -2.20 -12.18 -12.01
C THR A 426 -2.91 -12.29 -10.66
N TYR A 427 -2.36 -11.67 -9.60
CA TYR A 427 -2.98 -11.60 -8.29
C TYR A 427 -4.36 -10.93 -8.36
N LEU A 428 -4.46 -9.76 -9.01
CA LEU A 428 -5.71 -9.02 -9.12
C LEU A 428 -6.73 -9.78 -9.97
N THR A 429 -6.31 -10.39 -11.09
CA THR A 429 -7.19 -11.25 -11.88
C THR A 429 -7.66 -12.46 -11.09
N HIS A 430 -6.80 -13.08 -10.28
CA HIS A 430 -7.19 -14.19 -9.42
C HIS A 430 -8.30 -13.75 -8.46
N TRP A 431 -8.08 -12.66 -7.72
CA TRP A 431 -9.07 -12.06 -6.81
C TRP A 431 -10.42 -11.78 -7.51
N GLU A 432 -10.39 -11.24 -8.72
CA GLU A 432 -11.59 -10.86 -9.47
C GLU A 432 -12.36 -12.03 -10.07
N THR A 433 -11.70 -13.18 -10.30
CA THR A 433 -12.26 -14.28 -11.10
C THR A 433 -12.45 -15.59 -10.34
N VAL A 434 -11.76 -15.77 -9.21
CA VAL A 434 -11.85 -16.97 -8.37
C VAL A 434 -12.73 -16.65 -7.16
N PRO A 435 -13.99 -17.13 -7.11
CA PRO A 435 -14.86 -16.87 -5.97
C PRO A 435 -14.46 -17.70 -4.77
N ASP A 436 -14.51 -17.09 -3.59
CA ASP A 436 -14.44 -17.83 -2.34
C ASP A 436 -15.82 -18.39 -1.95
N LEU A 437 -15.93 -19.71 -1.91
CA LEU A 437 -17.13 -20.45 -1.54
C LEU A 437 -16.90 -21.37 -0.35
N THR A 438 -15.69 -21.36 0.21
CA THR A 438 -15.29 -22.29 1.26
C THR A 438 -15.42 -21.58 2.59
N PRO A 439 -16.32 -22.02 3.49
CA PRO A 439 -16.36 -21.43 4.82
C PRO A 439 -15.11 -21.80 5.62
N PRO A 440 -14.68 -20.92 6.55
CA PRO A 440 -13.70 -21.28 7.57
C PRO A 440 -14.11 -22.56 8.30
N ASP A 441 -13.13 -23.36 8.71
CA ASP A 441 -13.37 -24.61 9.41
C ASP A 441 -13.85 -24.42 10.87
N SER A 442 -14.14 -25.53 11.56
CA SER A 442 -14.57 -25.49 12.97
C SER A 442 -13.41 -25.19 13.90
N ILE A 443 -13.61 -24.23 14.81
CA ILE A 443 -12.68 -24.01 15.91
C ILE A 443 -12.77 -25.20 16.89
N ASN A 444 -11.78 -26.09 16.80
CA ASN A 444 -11.77 -27.41 17.44
C ASN A 444 -11.53 -27.39 18.96
N TYR A 445 -11.07 -26.26 19.51
CA TYR A 445 -10.80 -26.11 20.94
C TYR A 445 -11.27 -24.75 21.43
N LEU A 446 -12.12 -24.73 22.45
CA LEU A 446 -12.54 -23.54 23.18
C LEU A 446 -12.52 -23.86 24.67
N MET A 447 -11.90 -22.98 25.45
CA MET A 447 -11.94 -23.01 26.90
C MET A 447 -12.29 -21.60 27.43
N ALA A 448 -13.03 -21.55 28.53
CA ALA A 448 -13.38 -20.30 29.19
C ALA A 448 -13.19 -20.44 30.71
N TYR A 449 -12.69 -19.39 31.36
CA TYR A 449 -12.49 -19.37 32.79
C TYR A 449 -12.83 -18.02 33.43
N ASN A 450 -13.29 -18.12 34.68
CA ASN A 450 -13.54 -16.97 35.53
C ASN A 450 -12.20 -16.31 35.94
N VAL A 451 -12.18 -14.98 35.97
CA VAL A 451 -11.02 -14.20 36.42
C VAL A 451 -11.36 -13.44 37.71
N GLU A 452 -10.36 -12.86 38.39
CA GLU A 452 -10.57 -12.19 39.69
C GLU A 452 -11.62 -11.06 39.64
N ASN A 453 -11.73 -10.37 38.51
CA ASN A 453 -12.77 -9.37 38.31
C ASN A 453 -14.10 -10.04 37.94
N ILE A 454 -15.09 -9.89 38.82
CA ILE A 454 -16.42 -10.49 38.68
C ILE A 454 -17.16 -10.11 37.38
N GLU A 455 -16.84 -8.98 36.75
CA GLU A 455 -17.49 -8.54 35.51
C GLU A 455 -16.74 -8.99 34.24
N ARG A 456 -15.94 -10.05 34.33
CA ARG A 456 -15.10 -10.54 33.22
C ARG A 456 -15.03 -12.06 33.16
N VAL A 457 -15.01 -12.57 31.94
CA VAL A 457 -14.68 -13.96 31.61
C VAL A 457 -13.58 -13.96 30.56
N TYR A 458 -12.62 -14.87 30.67
CA TYR A 458 -11.54 -15.02 29.71
C TYR A 458 -11.76 -16.28 28.87
N LEU A 459 -11.65 -16.15 27.54
CA LEU A 459 -11.75 -17.22 26.57
C LEU A 459 -10.37 -17.47 25.94
N THR A 460 -10.07 -18.73 25.65
CA THR A 460 -8.92 -19.15 24.85
C THR A 460 -9.32 -20.26 23.87
N TRP A 461 -8.73 -20.26 22.68
CA TRP A 461 -9.03 -21.21 21.61
C TRP A 461 -7.82 -21.45 20.70
N LEU A 462 -7.89 -22.46 19.85
CA LEU A 462 -6.93 -22.63 18.75
C LEU A 462 -7.40 -21.82 17.54
N PRO A 463 -6.57 -20.92 16.96
CA PRO A 463 -6.93 -20.15 15.77
C PRO A 463 -7.37 -21.02 14.60
N GLU A 464 -8.28 -20.48 13.80
CA GLU A 464 -8.69 -21.04 12.51
C GLU A 464 -8.06 -20.19 11.39
N TYR A 465 -7.51 -20.86 10.38
CA TYR A 465 -6.77 -20.20 9.30
C TYR A 465 -7.61 -20.23 8.03
N ASP A 466 -7.97 -19.05 7.55
CA ASP A 466 -8.76 -18.87 6.34
C ASP A 466 -8.16 -17.68 5.58
N THR A 467 -7.87 -17.87 4.30
CA THR A 467 -7.19 -16.84 3.50
C THR A 467 -7.99 -15.52 3.50
N ASN A 468 -9.32 -15.59 3.56
CA ASN A 468 -10.19 -14.42 3.55
C ASN A 468 -10.81 -14.13 4.93
N PHE A 469 -10.14 -14.55 6.01
CA PHE A 469 -10.61 -14.40 7.38
C PHE A 469 -11.04 -12.97 7.73
N LYS A 470 -12.24 -12.81 8.30
CA LYS A 470 -12.78 -11.52 8.74
C LYS A 470 -12.84 -11.37 10.24
N THR A 471 -13.36 -12.38 10.94
CA THR A 471 -13.55 -12.28 12.40
C THR A 471 -13.81 -13.65 13.04
N VAL A 472 -13.43 -13.77 14.32
CA VAL A 472 -14.07 -14.72 15.23
C VAL A 472 -15.38 -14.11 15.73
N GLU A 473 -16.48 -14.85 15.61
CA GLU A 473 -17.76 -14.52 16.23
C GLU A 473 -17.91 -15.29 17.55
N ILE A 474 -18.22 -14.60 18.64
CA ILE A 474 -18.42 -15.17 19.98
C ILE A 474 -19.90 -15.07 20.34
N GLN A 475 -20.59 -16.20 20.44
CA GLN A 475 -21.97 -16.24 20.91
C GLN A 475 -22.03 -16.50 22.42
N LEU A 476 -22.84 -15.71 23.11
CA LEU A 476 -22.96 -15.67 24.57
C LEU A 476 -24.43 -15.74 25.00
N ASP A 477 -24.73 -16.53 26.04
CA ASP A 477 -26.01 -16.46 26.77
C ASP A 477 -25.80 -16.72 28.27
N LEU A 478 -26.74 -16.30 29.12
CA LEU A 478 -26.70 -16.49 30.57
C LEU A 478 -27.59 -17.66 31.04
N ASP A 479 -28.41 -18.24 30.15
CA ASP A 479 -29.27 -19.39 30.48
C ASP A 479 -28.99 -20.59 29.57
N SER A 480 -29.04 -20.38 28.25
CA SER A 480 -28.64 -21.39 27.27
C SER A 480 -28.44 -20.76 25.89
N ILE A 481 -27.48 -21.28 25.12
CA ILE A 481 -27.24 -20.79 23.76
C ILE A 481 -28.45 -21.08 22.87
N SER A 482 -28.96 -20.04 22.22
CA SER A 482 -30.06 -20.08 21.27
C SER A 482 -29.70 -19.33 19.99
N ILE A 483 -30.55 -19.44 18.97
CA ILE A 483 -30.38 -18.67 17.73
C ILE A 483 -30.48 -17.15 17.94
N ASN A 484 -31.08 -16.70 19.04
CA ASN A 484 -31.26 -15.29 19.36
C ASN A 484 -30.22 -14.77 20.38
N SER A 485 -29.30 -15.62 20.82
CA SER A 485 -28.27 -15.24 21.79
C SER A 485 -27.30 -14.24 21.14
N PRO A 486 -26.90 -13.17 21.85
CA PRO A 486 -25.98 -12.15 21.34
C PRO A 486 -24.70 -12.74 20.73
N ILE A 487 -24.26 -12.13 19.63
CA ILE A 487 -22.98 -12.43 18.98
C ILE A 487 -22.11 -11.19 19.12
N LEU A 488 -20.88 -11.40 19.56
CA LEU A 488 -19.82 -10.40 19.64
C LEU A 488 -18.83 -10.66 18.50
N ASP A 489 -18.37 -9.60 17.84
CA ASP A 489 -17.43 -9.69 16.72
C ASP A 489 -16.38 -8.57 16.77
N PHE A 490 -15.63 -8.36 15.68
CA PHE A 490 -14.61 -7.32 15.60
C PHE A 490 -15.12 -5.88 15.87
N ASN A 491 -16.43 -5.61 15.70
CA ASN A 491 -17.03 -4.32 16.06
C ASN A 491 -17.11 -4.13 17.58
N ASP A 492 -17.24 -5.23 18.34
CA ASP A 492 -17.19 -5.23 19.80
C ASP A 492 -15.75 -5.25 20.32
N TYR A 493 -14.89 -6.06 19.68
CA TYR A 493 -13.47 -6.18 20.01
C TYR A 493 -12.63 -6.26 18.73
N SER A 494 -11.98 -5.17 18.35
CA SER A 494 -11.17 -5.11 17.11
C SER A 494 -10.10 -6.20 17.00
N SER A 495 -9.64 -6.74 18.13
CA SER A 495 -8.73 -7.89 18.18
C SER A 495 -9.29 -9.14 17.51
N LEU A 496 -10.61 -9.35 17.48
CA LEU A 496 -11.24 -10.55 16.90
C LEU A 496 -11.08 -10.65 15.37
N GLN A 497 -10.62 -9.59 14.72
CA GLN A 497 -10.21 -9.60 13.32
C GLN A 497 -8.81 -10.18 13.08
N TYR A 498 -7.99 -10.28 14.13
CA TYR A 498 -6.67 -10.91 14.02
C TYR A 498 -6.81 -12.43 13.91
N MET A 499 -6.57 -12.97 12.72
CA MET A 499 -6.71 -14.40 12.44
C MET A 499 -5.92 -15.29 13.42
N ARG A 500 -4.72 -14.88 13.81
CA ARG A 500 -3.86 -15.64 14.75
C ARG A 500 -4.24 -15.43 16.23
N LEU A 501 -5.31 -14.67 16.53
CA LEU A 501 -5.77 -14.47 17.90
C LEU A 501 -6.26 -15.79 18.48
N ASN A 502 -5.80 -16.10 19.69
CA ASN A 502 -6.12 -17.34 20.41
C ASN A 502 -6.80 -17.08 21.76
N ASN A 503 -7.15 -15.83 22.07
CA ASN A 503 -7.78 -15.46 23.33
C ASN A 503 -8.54 -14.13 23.28
N GLN A 504 -9.53 -13.98 24.16
CA GLN A 504 -10.27 -12.72 24.34
C GLN A 504 -10.83 -12.62 25.76
N THR A 505 -10.77 -11.43 26.35
CA THR A 505 -11.51 -11.13 27.59
C THR A 505 -12.87 -10.52 27.25
N ILE A 506 -13.94 -11.15 27.72
CA ILE A 506 -15.32 -10.67 27.56
C ILE A 506 -15.68 -9.83 28.78
N LEU A 507 -16.08 -8.58 28.52
CA LEU A 507 -16.48 -7.61 29.54
C LEU A 507 -18.00 -7.64 29.78
N GLY A 508 -18.41 -7.30 31.00
CA GLY A 508 -19.83 -7.15 31.35
C GLY A 508 -20.57 -8.46 31.63
N VAL A 509 -19.86 -9.58 31.69
CA VAL A 509 -20.40 -10.90 32.07
C VAL A 509 -20.08 -11.14 33.54
N ASN A 510 -21.11 -11.31 34.37
CA ASN A 510 -20.92 -11.67 35.77
C ASN A 510 -20.44 -13.12 35.86
N ASN A 511 -19.18 -13.31 36.22
CA ASN A 511 -18.54 -14.62 36.25
C ASN A 511 -18.94 -15.49 37.46
N SER A 512 -19.70 -14.92 38.42
CA SER A 512 -20.36 -15.66 39.50
C SER A 512 -21.73 -16.22 39.12
N GLU A 513 -22.28 -15.81 37.97
CA GLU A 513 -23.57 -16.29 37.46
C GLU A 513 -23.34 -17.24 36.27
N PRO A 514 -24.31 -18.12 35.96
CA PRO A 514 -24.27 -18.94 34.76
C PRO A 514 -23.95 -18.16 33.48
N TRP A 515 -23.02 -18.69 32.69
CA TRP A 515 -22.71 -18.19 31.35
C TRP A 515 -22.41 -19.36 30.41
N PHE A 516 -22.69 -19.15 29.13
CA PHE A 516 -22.43 -20.10 28.06
C PHE A 516 -21.78 -19.37 26.90
N PHE A 517 -20.73 -19.96 26.33
CA PHE A 517 -20.05 -19.44 25.15
C PHE A 517 -19.90 -20.53 24.08
N ARG A 518 -19.95 -20.11 22.82
CA ARG A 518 -19.41 -20.87 21.69
C ARG A 518 -18.87 -19.88 20.65
N ILE A 519 -17.92 -20.30 19.84
CA ILE A 519 -17.25 -19.43 18.87
C ILE A 519 -17.28 -20.04 17.47
N ARG A 520 -17.12 -19.22 16.43
CA ARG A 520 -16.90 -19.66 15.04
C ARG A 520 -16.11 -18.61 14.28
N ALA A 521 -15.49 -19.00 13.17
CA ALA A 521 -14.89 -18.06 12.23
C ALA A 521 -15.87 -17.69 11.11
N ARG A 522 -15.66 -16.50 10.55
CA ARG A 522 -16.37 -15.94 9.40
C ARG A 522 -15.36 -15.21 8.53
N ASP A 523 -15.51 -15.34 7.22
CA ASP A 523 -14.66 -14.68 6.22
C ASP A 523 -15.29 -13.37 5.71
N TYR A 524 -14.62 -12.73 4.77
CA TYR A 524 -15.08 -11.52 4.11
C TYR A 524 -16.13 -11.74 3.02
N PHE A 525 -16.34 -12.99 2.59
CA PHE A 525 -17.31 -13.41 1.57
C PHE A 525 -18.64 -13.90 2.17
N ASP A 526 -18.84 -13.66 3.47
CA ASP A 526 -20.00 -14.10 4.25
C ASP A 526 -20.14 -15.63 4.38
N ASN A 527 -19.09 -16.40 4.07
CA ASN A 527 -19.05 -17.81 4.43
C ASN A 527 -18.79 -17.91 5.95
N VAL A 528 -19.50 -18.85 6.58
CA VAL A 528 -19.54 -18.94 8.03
C VAL A 528 -19.25 -20.37 8.45
N GLY A 529 -18.20 -20.51 9.27
CA GLY A 529 -17.81 -21.78 9.83
C GLY A 529 -18.83 -22.34 10.84
N PRO A 530 -18.77 -23.64 11.13
CA PRO A 530 -19.59 -24.25 12.17
C PRO A 530 -19.20 -23.72 13.56
N TRP A 531 -20.19 -23.65 14.46
CA TRP A 531 -19.94 -23.34 15.86
C TRP A 531 -19.07 -24.41 16.53
N SER A 532 -18.14 -23.97 17.37
CA SER A 532 -17.41 -24.80 18.32
C SER A 532 -18.37 -25.49 19.31
N VAL A 533 -17.79 -26.36 20.14
CA VAL A 533 -18.45 -26.81 21.36
C VAL A 533 -18.87 -25.64 22.24
N THR A 534 -19.99 -25.81 22.97
CA THR A 534 -20.43 -24.83 23.97
C THR A 534 -19.71 -25.09 25.28
N VAL A 535 -19.05 -24.06 25.81
CA VAL A 535 -18.44 -24.06 27.15
C VAL A 535 -19.28 -23.26 28.13
N SER A 536 -19.22 -23.62 29.42
CA SER A 536 -19.94 -22.91 30.48
C SER A 536 -19.20 -22.99 31.81
N ASN A 537 -19.51 -22.09 32.75
CA ASN A 537 -19.10 -22.26 34.15
C ASN A 537 -20.00 -23.23 34.95
N ILE A 538 -20.95 -23.90 34.30
CA ILE A 538 -21.78 -24.93 34.91
C ILE A 538 -21.20 -26.30 34.54
N LEU A 539 -20.74 -27.04 35.55
CA LEU A 539 -20.36 -28.44 35.36
C LEU A 539 -21.59 -29.26 34.90
N PRO A 540 -21.47 -30.13 33.90
CA PRO A 540 -22.56 -31.00 33.47
C PRO A 540 -23.22 -31.74 34.65
N GLY A 541 -24.52 -31.50 34.88
CA GLY A 541 -25.28 -32.11 35.98
C GLY A 541 -25.27 -31.35 37.31
N HIS A 542 -24.65 -30.16 37.38
CA HIS A 542 -24.66 -29.27 38.55
C HIS A 542 -25.56 -28.04 38.32
N SER A 543 -26.08 -27.46 39.42
CA SER A 543 -26.69 -26.11 39.47
C SER A 543 -25.62 -25.14 40.03
N PRO A 544 -25.78 -23.79 39.97
CA PRO A 544 -24.72 -22.78 39.75
C PRO A 544 -23.45 -22.94 40.61
N PRO A 545 -22.29 -22.42 40.13
CA PRO A 545 -20.96 -22.77 40.63
C PRO A 545 -20.89 -22.86 42.15
N ASP A 546 -20.82 -24.10 42.65
CA ASP A 546 -20.63 -24.35 44.07
C ASP A 546 -19.14 -24.43 44.34
N THR A 547 -18.65 -23.56 45.22
CA THR A 547 -17.24 -23.57 45.61
C THR A 547 -16.95 -24.89 46.33
N LEU A 548 -15.97 -25.66 45.86
CA LEU A 548 -15.44 -26.81 46.60
C LEU A 548 -14.78 -26.33 47.89
N LEU A 549 -15.57 -26.22 48.97
CA LEU A 549 -15.13 -25.73 50.27
C LEU A 549 -14.21 -26.72 51.02
N MET A 550 -14.13 -27.99 50.58
CA MET A 550 -13.27 -29.01 51.19
C MET A 550 -12.74 -30.00 50.15
N PHE A 551 -11.41 -30.18 50.15
CA PHE A 551 -10.68 -31.19 49.38
C PHE A 551 -10.08 -32.24 50.32
N ASN A 552 -10.04 -33.50 49.88
CA ASN A 552 -9.37 -34.61 50.57
C ASN A 552 -8.46 -35.31 49.55
N GLU A 553 -7.26 -35.73 49.96
CA GLU A 553 -6.29 -36.48 49.14
C GLU A 553 -6.84 -37.82 48.59
N ASN A 554 -8.00 -38.27 49.06
CA ASN A 554 -8.68 -39.48 48.57
C ASN A 554 -9.81 -39.20 47.57
N THR A 555 -10.01 -37.95 47.14
CA THR A 555 -10.98 -37.62 46.10
C THR A 555 -10.48 -38.14 44.76
N ILE A 556 -11.26 -39.02 44.13
CA ILE A 556 -11.00 -39.50 42.77
C ILE A 556 -11.45 -38.39 41.81
N ILE A 557 -10.53 -37.93 40.97
CA ILE A 557 -10.80 -36.97 39.89
C ILE A 557 -10.81 -37.79 38.60
N GLU A 558 -11.89 -37.69 37.84
CA GLU A 558 -12.02 -38.29 36.51
C GLU A 558 -12.14 -37.12 35.54
N SER A 559 -11.34 -37.10 34.48
CA SER A 559 -11.50 -36.11 33.41
C SER A 559 -12.71 -36.44 32.53
N ILE A 560 -13.29 -35.40 31.95
CA ILE A 560 -14.37 -35.54 30.98
C ILE A 560 -13.72 -35.88 29.64
N LEU A 561 -14.26 -36.90 28.95
CA LEU A 561 -13.84 -37.26 27.60
C LEU A 561 -13.87 -36.02 26.69
N ASP A 562 -12.76 -35.76 26.01
CA ASP A 562 -12.54 -34.67 25.04
C ASP A 562 -12.34 -33.25 25.64
N GLU A 563 -12.11 -33.12 26.96
CA GLU A 563 -11.80 -31.83 27.63
C GLU A 563 -10.39 -31.78 28.25
N ASP A 564 -9.56 -32.80 28.01
CA ASP A 564 -8.25 -33.00 28.65
C ASP A 564 -7.18 -33.34 27.59
N ILE A 565 -5.99 -32.72 27.70
CA ILE A 565 -4.86 -32.93 26.78
C ILE A 565 -4.18 -34.29 27.04
N ASP A 566 -4.19 -34.78 28.29
CA ASP A 566 -3.67 -36.11 28.65
C ASP A 566 -4.40 -36.69 29.89
N VAL A 567 -5.36 -37.57 29.63
CA VAL A 567 -6.18 -38.30 30.62
C VAL A 567 -5.38 -39.10 31.68
N GLU A 568 -4.08 -39.34 31.48
CA GLU A 568 -3.21 -40.09 32.40
C GLU A 568 -2.23 -39.20 33.18
N ASP A 569 -2.09 -37.90 32.87
CA ASP A 569 -1.12 -37.00 33.49
C ASP A 569 -1.76 -35.71 34.04
N TYR A 570 -2.33 -35.80 35.25
CA TYR A 570 -2.78 -34.62 35.99
C TYR A 570 -1.81 -34.29 37.14
N SER A 571 -1.49 -33.01 37.31
CA SER A 571 -0.75 -32.53 38.48
C SER A 571 -1.42 -31.31 39.10
N ILE A 572 -1.53 -31.32 40.43
CA ILE A 572 -2.02 -30.15 41.18
C ILE A 572 -0.83 -29.24 41.46
N ASP A 573 -0.77 -28.09 40.79
CA ASP A 573 0.23 -27.05 41.09
C ASP A 573 -0.11 -26.38 42.42
N THR A 574 0.55 -26.85 43.48
CA THR A 574 0.42 -26.31 44.84
C THR A 574 1.28 -25.09 45.10
N THR A 575 2.12 -24.70 44.14
CA THR A 575 3.15 -23.66 44.29
C THR A 575 2.77 -22.33 43.68
N THR A 576 1.98 -22.33 42.60
CA THR A 576 1.72 -21.11 41.81
C THR A 576 0.26 -20.65 41.80
N ALA A 577 -0.70 -21.52 42.13
CA ALA A 577 -2.14 -21.23 42.08
C ALA A 577 -2.75 -20.63 43.36
N LEU A 578 -1.99 -19.87 44.16
CA LEU A 578 -2.49 -19.20 45.37
C LEU A 578 -2.44 -17.67 45.27
N PRO A 579 -3.35 -17.00 44.54
CA PRO A 579 -3.72 -15.63 44.84
C PRO A 579 -4.78 -15.64 45.95
N GLY A 580 -4.35 -15.42 47.20
CA GLY A 580 -5.26 -15.25 48.33
C GLY A 580 -5.80 -16.54 48.97
N THR A 581 -6.72 -16.39 49.92
CA THR A 581 -7.12 -17.42 50.92
C THR A 581 -8.17 -18.44 50.44
N SER A 582 -8.42 -18.56 49.13
CA SER A 582 -9.41 -19.51 48.60
C SER A 582 -8.77 -20.39 47.51
N PRO A 583 -8.80 -21.73 47.65
CA PRO A 583 -8.24 -22.62 46.64
C PRO A 583 -9.19 -22.75 45.44
N SER A 584 -8.69 -22.45 44.24
CA SER A 584 -9.28 -22.86 42.97
C SER A 584 -8.51 -24.06 42.42
N LEU A 585 -9.21 -25.15 42.14
CA LEU A 585 -8.67 -26.31 41.42
C LEU A 585 -8.69 -25.97 39.92
N ALA A 586 -7.54 -26.02 39.26
CA ALA A 586 -7.45 -26.08 37.80
C ALA A 586 -6.97 -27.49 37.42
N LEU A 587 -7.67 -28.14 36.49
CA LEU A 587 -7.25 -29.40 35.88
C LEU A 587 -6.61 -29.02 34.53
N PHE A 588 -5.41 -29.53 34.26
CA PHE A 588 -4.68 -29.37 33.01
C PHE A 588 -4.85 -30.61 32.16
#